data_AF-A0A7S4FH90-F1
#
_entry.id   AF-A0A7S4FH90-F1
#
_cell.length_a   1.000
_cell.length_b   1.000
_cell.length_c   1.000
_cell.angle_alpha   90.00
_cell.angle_beta   90.00
_cell.angle_gamma   90.00
#
_symmetry.space_group_name_H-M   'P 1'
#
loop_
_entity.id
_entity.type
_entity.pdbx_description
1 polymer ?
#
loop_
_entity_poly.entity_id
_entity_poly.type
_entity_poly.pdbx_seq_one_letter_code
_entity_poly.pdbx_strand_id
1 'polypeptide(L)'
;GHAMADVLFGDVAPRGRLPLTLPKVENEVQFTKAQYPGENGVVQYSEKLEVGYRWYHSHKVRPHYPFGHGLSYTRFEYGPLRMARMKCEVTVRNVGARTGTEVVQLYVTYPEAAGEPPRQLKGFDTVLLSPG
;
A
#
# COMPACT_ATOMS: atom_id res chain seq x y z
N GLY A 1 -6.90 -17.81 17.60
CA GLY A 1 -8.22 -18.06 18.21
C GLY A 1 -8.98 -16.76 18.34
N HIS A 2 -8.79 -16.03 19.44
CA HIS A 2 -9.58 -14.84 19.80
C HIS A 2 -9.52 -13.69 18.80
N ALA A 3 -8.33 -13.20 18.42
CA ALA A 3 -8.22 -12.08 17.48
C ALA A 3 -8.93 -12.32 16.13
N MET A 4 -9.00 -13.58 15.68
CA MET A 4 -9.74 -13.91 14.46
C MET A 4 -11.25 -13.91 14.70
N ALA A 5 -11.72 -14.41 15.85
CA ALA A 5 -13.11 -14.33 16.24
C ALA A 5 -13.57 -12.87 16.40
N ASP A 6 -12.80 -12.03 17.10
CA ASP A 6 -13.13 -10.62 17.31
C ASP A 6 -13.31 -9.87 15.98
N VAL A 7 -12.49 -10.20 14.97
CA VAL A 7 -12.65 -9.67 13.61
C VAL A 7 -13.88 -10.28 12.94
N LEU A 8 -14.01 -11.62 12.89
CA LEU A 8 -15.11 -12.29 12.21
C LEU A 8 -16.50 -11.88 12.71
N PHE A 9 -16.65 -11.66 14.02
CA PHE A 9 -17.90 -11.22 14.65
C PHE A 9 -18.05 -9.70 14.68
N GLY A 10 -17.01 -8.95 14.29
CA GLY A 10 -17.06 -7.50 14.19
C GLY A 10 -16.98 -6.77 15.54
N ASP A 11 -16.49 -7.44 16.58
CA ASP A 11 -16.12 -6.85 17.87
C ASP A 11 -14.97 -5.84 17.68
N VAL A 12 -14.08 -6.13 16.73
CA VAL A 12 -13.03 -5.21 16.25
C VAL A 12 -13.03 -5.17 14.72
N ALA A 13 -13.02 -3.96 14.15
CA ALA A 13 -12.90 -3.81 12.69
C ALA A 13 -11.48 -4.18 12.20
N PRO A 14 -11.34 -4.84 11.04
CA PRO A 14 -10.04 -5.08 10.44
C PRO A 14 -9.37 -3.74 10.10
N ARG A 15 -8.09 -3.64 10.44
CA ARG A 15 -7.28 -2.41 10.30
C ARG A 15 -5.94 -2.63 9.59
N GLY A 16 -5.66 -3.86 9.16
CA GLY A 16 -4.40 -4.20 8.50
C GLY A 16 -4.32 -3.63 7.09
N ARG A 17 -3.11 -3.22 6.68
CA ARG A 17 -2.75 -2.89 5.30
C ARG A 17 -1.64 -3.84 4.84
N LEU A 18 -1.70 -4.30 3.59
CA LEU A 18 -0.71 -5.22 3.04
C LEU A 18 0.67 -4.55 2.98
N PRO A 19 1.73 -5.13 3.61
CA PRO A 19 3.09 -4.61 3.51
C PRO A 19 3.80 -5.06 2.21
N LEU A 20 3.11 -5.85 1.37
CA LEU A 20 3.63 -6.42 0.13
C LEU A 20 2.55 -6.40 -0.95
N THR A 21 2.94 -6.51 -2.21
CA THR A 21 2.01 -6.68 -3.33
C THR A 21 1.77 -8.17 -3.58
N LEU A 22 0.50 -8.58 -3.68
CA LEU A 22 0.14 -9.95 -4.03
C LEU A 22 -0.08 -10.07 -5.56
N PRO A 23 0.72 -10.89 -6.26
CA PRO A 23 0.58 -11.09 -7.70
C PRO A 23 -0.69 -11.86 -8.05
N LYS A 24 -1.13 -11.75 -9.30
CA LYS A 24 -2.25 -12.53 -9.87
C LYS A 24 -1.82 -13.92 -10.31
N VAL A 25 -0.57 -14.05 -10.74
CA VAL A 25 -0.02 -15.28 -11.32
C VAL A 25 1.40 -15.49 -10.81
N GLU A 26 1.86 -16.72 -10.88
CA GLU A 26 3.24 -17.07 -10.56
C GLU A 26 4.21 -16.24 -11.43
N ASN A 27 5.24 -15.68 -10.81
CA ASN A 27 6.25 -14.85 -11.46
C ASN A 27 5.70 -13.70 -12.33
N GLU A 28 4.64 -13.02 -11.90
CA GLU A 28 4.04 -11.88 -12.65
C GLU A 28 5.04 -10.74 -12.92
N VAL A 29 6.02 -10.55 -12.03
CA VAL A 29 7.12 -9.57 -12.17
C VAL A 29 8.23 -10.01 -13.13
N GLN A 30 8.10 -11.21 -13.72
CA GLN A 30 8.99 -11.76 -14.75
C GLN A 30 10.46 -11.86 -14.32
N PHE A 31 10.72 -12.33 -13.10
CA PHE A 31 12.07 -12.63 -12.66
C PHE A 31 12.73 -13.66 -13.59
N THR A 32 13.94 -13.33 -14.02
CA THR A 32 14.84 -14.23 -14.74
C THR A 32 15.63 -15.10 -13.77
N LYS A 33 16.21 -16.20 -14.26
CA LYS A 33 17.08 -17.07 -13.45
C LYS A 33 18.26 -16.32 -12.83
N ALA A 34 18.84 -15.37 -13.56
CA ALA A 34 19.93 -14.54 -13.07
C ALA A 34 19.52 -13.63 -11.90
N GLN A 35 18.23 -13.24 -11.83
CA GLN A 35 17.67 -12.47 -10.71
C GLN A 35 17.21 -13.36 -9.55
N TYR A 36 16.66 -14.54 -9.84
CA TYR A 36 16.29 -15.50 -8.81
C TYR A 36 16.20 -16.93 -9.37
N PRO A 37 16.85 -17.93 -8.74
CA PRO A 37 17.68 -17.83 -7.53
C PRO A 37 19.12 -17.35 -7.77
N GLY A 38 19.47 -16.96 -8.99
CA GLY A 38 20.83 -16.60 -9.41
C GLY A 38 21.49 -17.69 -10.27
N GLU A 39 22.61 -17.34 -10.89
CA GLU A 39 23.42 -18.25 -11.72
C GLU A 39 24.87 -18.27 -11.21
N ASN A 40 25.47 -19.45 -11.12
CA ASN A 40 26.84 -19.64 -10.62
C ASN A 40 27.11 -19.00 -9.24
N GLY A 41 26.10 -18.98 -8.37
CA GLY A 41 26.19 -18.37 -7.04
C GLY A 41 26.11 -16.84 -7.04
N VAL A 42 25.77 -16.21 -8.17
CA VAL A 42 25.63 -14.76 -8.30
C VAL A 42 24.18 -14.40 -8.61
N VAL A 43 23.63 -13.45 -7.85
CA VAL A 43 22.28 -12.89 -8.04
C VAL A 43 22.38 -11.48 -8.60
N GLN A 44 21.68 -11.21 -9.69
CA GLN A 44 21.67 -9.91 -10.36
C GLN A 44 20.38 -9.16 -10.05
N TYR A 45 20.47 -8.00 -9.41
CA TYR A 45 19.31 -7.14 -9.10
C TYR A 45 19.07 -6.14 -10.24
N SER A 46 18.75 -6.64 -11.43
CA SER A 46 18.60 -5.82 -12.65
C SER A 46 17.33 -4.96 -12.64
N GLU A 47 16.35 -5.29 -11.80
CA GLU A 47 15.13 -4.51 -11.54
C GLU A 47 15.41 -3.20 -10.77
N LYS A 48 16.59 -3.04 -10.18
CA LYS A 48 17.02 -1.81 -9.46
C LYS A 48 15.98 -1.36 -8.42
N LEU A 49 15.39 -0.18 -8.60
CA LEU A 49 14.42 0.41 -7.69
C LEU A 49 13.00 -0.14 -7.89
N GLU A 50 12.76 -0.86 -8.98
CA GLU A 50 11.45 -1.40 -9.35
C GLU A 50 11.17 -2.73 -8.65
N VAL A 51 11.10 -2.67 -7.32
CA VAL A 51 10.79 -3.82 -6.47
C VAL A 51 9.38 -3.68 -5.87
N GLY A 52 8.61 -4.76 -5.87
CA GLY A 52 7.27 -4.79 -5.29
C GLY A 52 6.32 -3.83 -6.01
N TYR A 53 5.54 -3.04 -5.26
CA TYR A 53 4.54 -2.13 -5.84
C TYR A 53 5.11 -1.12 -6.84
N ARG A 54 6.41 -0.77 -6.73
CA ARG A 54 7.08 0.15 -7.65
C ARG A 54 7.10 -0.42 -9.06
N TRP A 55 7.42 -1.71 -9.20
CA TRP A 55 7.38 -2.42 -10.48
C TRP A 55 6.00 -2.34 -11.12
N TYR A 56 4.95 -2.65 -10.35
CA TYR A 56 3.56 -2.62 -10.84
C TYR A 56 3.14 -1.21 -11.28
N HIS A 57 3.54 -0.18 -10.53
CA HIS A 57 3.26 1.20 -10.90
C HIS A 57 4.01 1.62 -12.17
N SER A 58 5.31 1.32 -12.30
CA SER A 58 6.10 1.62 -13.49
C SER A 58 5.56 0.95 -14.74
N HIS A 59 5.18 -0.32 -14.64
CA HIS A 59 4.72 -1.14 -15.77
C HIS A 59 3.20 -1.05 -16.01
N LYS A 60 2.47 -0.27 -15.19
CA LYS A 60 1.00 -0.13 -15.26
C LYS A 60 0.28 -1.49 -15.18
N VAL A 61 0.85 -2.45 -14.45
CA VAL A 61 0.27 -3.76 -14.21
C VAL A 61 -0.59 -3.71 -12.96
N ARG A 62 -1.82 -4.24 -13.03
CA ARG A 62 -2.72 -4.31 -11.88
C ARG A 62 -2.48 -5.63 -11.12
N PRO A 63 -1.98 -5.61 -9.87
CA PRO A 63 -1.81 -6.82 -9.06
C PRO A 63 -3.16 -7.40 -8.60
N HIS A 64 -3.13 -8.56 -7.93
CA HIS A 64 -4.32 -9.14 -7.32
C HIS A 64 -4.76 -8.30 -6.11
N TYR A 65 -3.83 -8.04 -5.20
CA TYR A 65 -3.98 -7.03 -4.15
C TYR A 65 -2.74 -6.12 -4.10
N PRO A 66 -2.90 -4.80 -4.21
CA PRO A 66 -1.76 -3.89 -4.18
C PRO A 66 -1.19 -3.73 -2.77
N PHE A 67 0.07 -3.32 -2.69
CA PHE A 67 0.65 -2.79 -1.45
C PHE A 67 -0.26 -1.72 -0.84
N GLY A 68 -0.34 -1.71 0.49
CA GLY A 68 -1.17 -0.77 1.24
C GLY A 68 -2.66 -1.09 1.19
N HIS A 69 -3.10 -2.14 0.50
CA HIS A 69 -4.50 -2.55 0.46
C HIS A 69 -4.97 -3.15 1.79
N GLY A 70 -6.21 -2.85 2.15
CA GLY A 70 -6.94 -3.50 3.22
C GLY A 70 -8.37 -3.00 3.25
N LEU A 71 -9.29 -3.81 3.76
CA LEU A 71 -10.70 -3.44 3.90
C LEU A 71 -11.01 -3.11 5.36
N SER A 72 -12.14 -2.43 5.57
CA SER A 72 -12.71 -2.13 6.88
C SER A 72 -14.21 -2.45 6.87
N TYR A 73 -14.82 -2.59 8.04
CA TYR A 73 -16.27 -2.72 8.18
C TYR A 73 -17.02 -1.39 8.13
N THR A 74 -16.27 -0.29 8.02
CA THR A 74 -16.81 1.04 7.75
C THR A 74 -16.19 1.64 6.49
N ARG A 75 -16.68 2.80 6.07
CA ARG A 75 -16.16 3.53 4.91
C ARG A 75 -15.60 4.87 5.37
N PHE A 76 -14.51 5.28 4.74
CA PHE A 76 -13.86 6.56 4.99
C PHE A 76 -13.87 7.42 3.74
N GLU A 77 -14.09 8.72 3.92
CA GLU A 77 -13.97 9.72 2.88
C GLU A 77 -12.82 10.66 3.19
N TYR A 78 -12.09 11.03 2.14
CA TYR A 78 -10.94 11.91 2.22
C TYR A 78 -11.36 13.29 1.69
N GLY A 79 -11.10 14.32 2.48
CA GLY A 79 -11.22 15.72 2.07
C GLY A 79 -10.04 16.16 1.18
N PRO A 80 -9.97 17.46 0.84
CA PRO A 80 -8.88 18.00 0.06
C PRO A 80 -7.54 17.88 0.81
N LEU A 81 -6.49 17.49 0.07
CA LEU A 81 -5.12 17.53 0.56
C LEU A 81 -4.65 18.98 0.66
N ARG A 82 -4.25 19.38 1.86
CA ARG A 82 -3.61 20.68 2.14
C ARG A 82 -2.12 20.46 2.35
N MET A 83 -1.31 21.32 1.74
CA MET A 83 0.15 21.25 1.85
C MET A 83 0.71 22.60 2.24
N ALA A 84 1.57 22.61 3.26
CA ALA A 84 2.28 23.79 3.72
C ALA A 84 3.73 23.39 4.05
N ARG A 85 4.69 23.88 3.25
CA ARG A 85 6.10 23.47 3.31
C ARG A 85 6.21 21.93 3.24
N MET A 86 6.69 21.30 4.31
CA MET A 86 6.87 19.84 4.44
C MET A 86 5.72 19.16 5.20
N LYS A 87 4.63 19.88 5.48
CA LYS A 87 3.45 19.33 6.16
C LYS A 87 2.34 19.07 5.14
N CYS A 88 1.83 17.84 5.15
CA CYS A 88 0.66 17.44 4.39
C CYS A 88 -0.46 17.12 5.39
N GLU A 89 -1.65 17.66 5.16
CA GLU A 89 -2.83 17.43 5.98
C GLU A 89 -4.00 17.04 5.10
N VAL A 90 -4.73 16.02 5.53
CA VAL A 90 -5.99 15.62 4.88
C VAL A 90 -7.00 15.33 5.96
N THR A 91 -8.21 15.83 5.77
CA THR A 91 -9.33 15.49 6.66
C THR A 91 -9.87 14.13 6.26
N VAL A 92 -10.01 13.23 7.22
CA VAL A 92 -10.61 11.91 7.02
C VAL A 92 -11.87 11.83 7.85
N ARG A 93 -12.97 11.40 7.22
CA ARG A 93 -14.27 11.23 7.88
C ARG A 93 -14.73 9.79 7.79
N ASN A 94 -15.27 9.26 8.89
CA ASN A 94 -15.93 7.96 8.88
C ASN A 94 -17.41 8.15 8.53
N VAL A 95 -17.78 7.73 7.32
CA VAL A 95 -19.13 7.89 6.76
C VAL A 95 -19.97 6.61 6.85
N GLY A 96 -19.49 5.60 7.57
CA GLY A 96 -20.25 4.38 7.84
C GLY A 96 -20.80 4.33 9.26
N ALA A 97 -21.40 3.19 9.61
CA ALA A 97 -22.14 3.02 10.87
C ALA A 97 -21.29 2.38 12.00
N ARG A 98 -20.03 2.04 11.74
CA ARG A 98 -19.15 1.37 12.71
C ARG A 98 -17.90 2.20 12.95
N THR A 99 -17.40 2.17 14.19
CA THR A 99 -16.06 2.68 14.49
C THR A 99 -15.02 1.88 13.71
N GLY A 100 -14.04 2.56 13.15
CA GLY A 100 -13.00 1.91 12.36
C GLY A 100 -11.70 2.69 12.37
N THR A 101 -10.62 2.01 11.99
CA THR A 101 -9.30 2.60 11.83
C THR A 101 -8.98 2.75 10.35
N GLU A 102 -8.52 3.94 9.96
CA GLU A 102 -8.01 4.24 8.62
C GLU A 102 -6.49 4.47 8.69
N VAL A 103 -5.76 4.00 7.67
CA VAL A 103 -4.32 4.20 7.50
C VAL A 103 -4.13 5.07 6.26
N VAL A 104 -3.96 6.37 6.50
CA VAL A 104 -3.71 7.38 5.47
C VAL A 104 -2.31 7.19 4.92
N GLN A 105 -2.16 7.07 3.60
CA GLN A 105 -0.86 6.85 2.95
C GLN A 105 -0.57 8.00 1.97
N LEU A 106 0.60 8.65 2.14
CA LEU A 106 1.08 9.72 1.28
C LEU A 106 2.12 9.19 0.29
N TYR A 107 1.81 9.33 -1.01
CA TYR A 107 2.69 8.95 -2.10
C TYR A 107 3.16 10.18 -2.87
N VAL A 108 4.45 10.23 -3.22
CA VAL A 108 5.08 11.32 -3.97
C VAL A 108 5.66 10.79 -5.28
N THR A 109 5.47 11.52 -6.37
CA THR A 109 6.14 11.25 -7.64
C THR A 109 7.19 12.32 -7.87
N TYR A 110 8.41 11.90 -8.17
CA TYR A 110 9.53 12.80 -8.47
C TYR A 110 9.52 13.22 -9.95
N PRO A 111 10.20 14.33 -10.30
CA PRO A 111 10.49 14.65 -11.68
C PRO A 111 11.29 13.53 -12.36
N GLU A 112 11.11 13.37 -13.67
CA GLU A 112 11.76 12.29 -14.46
C GLU A 112 13.30 12.27 -14.31
N ALA A 113 13.92 13.45 -14.21
CA ALA A 113 15.37 13.59 -14.02
C ALA A 113 15.92 12.93 -12.75
N ALA A 114 15.07 12.62 -11.77
CA ALA A 114 15.47 11.92 -10.56
C ALA A 114 15.66 10.40 -10.76
N GLY A 115 15.14 9.82 -11.84
CA GLY A 115 15.23 8.37 -12.10
C GLY A 115 14.52 7.49 -11.06
N GLU A 116 13.55 8.05 -10.33
CA GLU A 116 12.79 7.38 -9.28
C GLU A 116 11.51 6.75 -9.83
N PRO A 117 11.13 5.52 -9.43
CA PRO A 117 9.85 4.94 -9.80
C PRO A 117 8.67 5.81 -9.31
N PRO A 118 7.52 5.78 -9.99
CA PRO A 118 6.37 6.61 -9.63
C PRO A 118 5.76 6.23 -8.28
N ARG A 119 5.08 7.20 -7.63
CA ARG A 119 4.31 7.02 -6.39
C ARG A 119 5.12 6.34 -5.27
N GLN A 120 6.16 7.01 -4.79
CA GLN A 120 6.94 6.58 -3.63
C GLN A 120 6.18 6.85 -2.34
N LEU A 121 5.96 5.84 -1.50
CA LEU A 121 5.43 6.06 -0.15
C LEU A 121 6.41 6.92 0.67
N LYS A 122 5.95 8.05 1.20
CA LYS A 122 6.77 9.00 1.99
C LYS A 122 6.24 9.30 3.37
N GLY A 123 4.99 8.93 3.65
CA GLY A 123 4.41 9.07 4.98
C GLY A 123 3.15 8.24 5.09
N PHE A 124 2.81 7.89 6.32
CA PHE A 124 1.51 7.34 6.64
C PHE A 124 1.13 7.75 8.06
N ASP A 125 -0.17 7.79 8.33
CA ASP A 125 -0.70 8.01 9.68
C ASP A 125 -1.93 7.14 9.89
N THR A 126 -2.21 6.80 11.15
CA THR A 126 -3.30 5.91 11.54
C THR A 126 -4.27 6.65 12.44
N VAL A 127 -5.55 6.64 12.08
CA VAL A 127 -6.59 7.34 12.83
C VAL A 127 -7.76 6.40 13.13
N LEU A 128 -8.20 6.38 14.39
CA LEU A 128 -9.43 5.72 14.83
C LEU A 128 -10.56 6.72 14.82
N LEU A 129 -11.66 6.40 14.13
CA LEU A 129 -12.80 7.30 13.97
C LEU A 129 -14.10 6.57 14.31
N SER A 130 -14.89 7.15 15.22
CA SER A 130 -16.30 6.80 15.42
C SER A 130 -17.12 7.20 14.19
N PRO A 131 -18.34 6.63 13.99
CA PRO A 131 -19.27 7.09 12.96
C PRO A 131 -19.56 8.59 13.07
N GLY A 132 -19.55 9.30 11.94
CA GLY A 132 -19.85 10.74 11.87
C GLY A 132 -18.68 11.60 11.42
#